data_AF-A0A4Q2YQY1-F1
#
_entry.id   AF-A0A4Q2YQY1-F1
#
_cell.length_a   1.000
_cell.length_b   1.000
_cell.length_c   1.000
_cell.angle_alpha   90.00
_cell.angle_beta   90.00
_cell.angle_gamma   90.00
#
_symmetry.space_group_name_H-M   'P 1'
#
loop_
_entity.id
_entity.type
_entity.pdbx_description
1 polymer ?
#
loop_
_entity_poly.entity_id
_entity_poly.type
_entity_poly.pdbx_seq_one_letter_code
_entity_poly.pdbx_strand_id
1 'polypeptide(L)' 'KNVDDFYNSIFRTLVTFMMENPKYISESAHLLFVAKNLERMGDHATNIAEMVYYVVTGERMEERERGEQPEDGAAEQEQG' A
#
# COMPACT_ATOMS: atom_id res chain seq x y z
N LYS A 1 -5.60 6.85 -4.68
CA LYS A 1 -6.76 6.04 -5.16
C LYS A 1 -6.33 4.84 -5.98
N ASN A 2 -5.84 4.96 -7.23
CA ASN A 2 -5.67 3.75 -8.07
C ASN A 2 -4.73 2.67 -7.48
N VAL A 3 -3.60 3.05 -6.87
CA VAL A 3 -2.65 2.09 -6.27
C VAL A 3 -3.13 1.55 -4.91
N ASP A 4 -3.69 2.40 -4.05
CA ASP A 4 -4.23 2.00 -2.74
C ASP A 4 -5.45 1.08 -2.90
N ASP A 5 -6.36 1.43 -3.79
CA ASP A 5 -7.56 0.65 -4.11
C ASP A 5 -7.16 -0.71 -4.70
N PHE A 6 -6.10 -0.73 -5.52
CA PHE A 6 -5.54 -1.95 -6.08
C PHE A 6 -4.90 -2.83 -5.01
N TYR A 7 -4.12 -2.27 -4.09
CA TYR A 7 -3.58 -2.99 -2.93
C TYR A 7 -4.71 -3.61 -2.08
N ASN A 8 -5.75 -2.83 -1.77
CA ASN A 8 -6.90 -3.30 -1.01
C ASN A 8 -7.66 -4.42 -1.73
N SER A 9 -7.76 -4.36 -3.05
CA SER A 9 -8.34 -5.43 -3.86
C SER A 9 -7.50 -6.70 -3.78
N ILE A 10 -6.18 -6.60 -3.99
CA ILE A 10 -5.25 -7.74 -3.89
C ILE A 10 -5.32 -8.35 -2.49
N PHE A 11 -5.34 -7.53 -1.44
CA PHE A 11 -5.42 -7.98 -0.06
C PHE A 11 -6.64 -8.88 0.16
N ARG A 12 -7.83 -8.40 -0.22
CA ARG A 12 -9.07 -9.17 -0.09
C ARG A 12 -9.03 -10.48 -0.89
N THR A 13 -8.54 -10.42 -2.13
CA THR A 13 -8.43 -11.61 -2.98
C THR A 13 -7.50 -12.66 -2.39
N LEU A 14 -6.33 -12.25 -1.90
CA LEU A 14 -5.36 -13.18 -1.31
C LEU A 14 -5.86 -13.77 0.01
N VAL A 15 -6.56 -12.99 0.84
CA VAL A 15 -7.19 -13.52 2.06
C VAL A 15 -8.24 -14.58 1.72
N THR A 16 -9.11 -14.34 0.75
CA THR A 16 -10.08 -15.35 0.30
C THR A 16 -9.38 -16.60 -0.24
N PHE A 17 -8.33 -16.44 -1.05
CA PHE A 17 -7.57 -17.56 -1.60
C PHE A 17 -6.89 -18.41 -0.51
N MET A 18 -6.36 -17.76 0.53
CA MET A 18 -5.80 -18.45 1.71
C MET A 18 -6.87 -19.22 2.50
N MET A 19 -8.08 -18.67 2.62
CA MET A 19 -9.20 -19.33 3.29
C MET A 19 -9.71 -20.56 2.51
N GLU A 20 -9.72 -20.49 1.17
CA GLU A 20 -10.11 -21.61 0.31
C GLU A 20 -9.11 -22.78 0.39
N ASN A 21 -7.82 -22.49 0.53
CA ASN A 21 -6.81 -23.52 0.71
C ASN A 21 -5.63 -23.05 1.57
N PRO A 22 -5.59 -23.46 2.87
CA PRO A 22 -4.55 -23.04 3.81
C PRO A 22 -3.12 -23.37 3.40
N LYS A 23 -2.91 -24.31 2.46
CA LYS A 23 -1.56 -24.65 1.98
C LYS A 23 -0.86 -23.49 1.25
N TYR A 24 -1.60 -22.46 0.81
CA TYR A 24 -1.07 -21.30 0.09
C TYR A 24 -0.83 -20.08 0.98
N ILE A 25 -0.97 -20.19 2.31
CA ILE A 25 -0.83 -19.05 3.21
C ILE A 25 0.56 -18.41 3.10
N SER A 26 1.63 -19.21 3.06
CA SER A 26 3.00 -18.68 3.03
C SER A 26 3.28 -17.90 1.74
N GLU A 27 2.91 -18.46 0.59
CA GLU A 27 3.11 -17.85 -0.72
C GLU A 27 2.25 -16.59 -0.87
N SER A 28 0.99 -16.63 -0.40
CA SER A 28 0.10 -15.47 -0.42
C SER A 28 0.59 -14.35 0.48
N ALA A 29 1.20 -14.66 1.64
CA ALA A 29 1.83 -13.67 2.49
C ALA A 29 3.02 -12.99 1.79
N HIS A 30 3.86 -13.73 1.07
CA HIS A 30 4.92 -13.12 0.26
C HIS A 30 4.37 -12.18 -0.82
N LEU A 31 3.26 -12.54 -1.47
CA LEU A 31 2.60 -11.67 -2.44
C LEU A 31 2.06 -10.39 -1.80
N LEU A 32 1.52 -10.46 -0.58
CA LEU A 32 1.10 -9.25 0.17
C LEU A 32 2.29 -8.33 0.45
N PHE A 33 3.44 -8.87 0.86
CA PHE A 33 4.65 -8.07 1.04
C PHE A 33 5.09 -7.40 -0.27
N VAL A 34 5.07 -8.12 -1.38
CA VAL A 34 5.39 -7.54 -2.71
C VAL A 34 4.43 -6.41 -3.06
N ALA A 35 3.13 -6.62 -2.88
CA ALA A 35 2.11 -5.61 -3.15
C ALA A 35 2.30 -4.34 -2.30
N LYS A 36 2.63 -4.49 -1.01
CA LYS A 36 2.89 -3.34 -0.13
C LYS A 36 4.16 -2.58 -0.52
N ASN A 37 5.22 -3.28 -0.91
CA ASN A 37 6.44 -2.63 -1.39
C ASN A 37 6.19 -1.84 -2.69
N LEU A 38 5.34 -2.35 -3.59
CA LEU A 38 4.97 -1.65 -4.80
C LEU A 38 4.18 -0.36 -4.50
N GLU A 39 3.26 -0.39 -3.53
CA GLU A 39 2.56 0.81 -3.07
C GLU A 39 3.53 1.87 -2.53
N ARG A 40 4.47 1.48 -1.66
CA ARG A 40 5.52 2.38 -1.16
C ARG A 40 6.38 2.98 -2.27
N MET A 41 6.72 2.19 -3.29
CA MET A 41 7.44 2.70 -4.46
C MET A 41 6.63 3.75 -5.24
N GLY A 42 5.32 3.54 -5.38
CA GLY A 42 4.40 4.50 -6.00
C GLY A 42 4.34 5.83 -5.24
N ASP A 43 4.28 5.75 -3.91
CA ASP A 43 4.32 6.93 -3.03
C ASP A 43 5.63 7.70 -3.15
N HIS A 44 6.76 6.99 -3.14
CA HIS A 44 8.06 7.63 -3.32
C HIS A 44 8.22 8.28 -4.70
N ALA A 45 7.75 7.62 -5.77
CA ALA A 45 7.75 8.20 -7.11
C ALA A 45 6.91 9.48 -7.17
N THR A 46 5.75 9.47 -6.50
CA THR A 46 4.87 10.62 -6.31
C THR A 46 5.58 11.79 -5.61
N ASN A 47 6.27 11.52 -4.50
CA ASN A 47 6.99 12.55 -3.75
C ASN A 47 8.15 13.15 -4.58
N ILE A 48 8.87 12.32 -5.34
CA ILE A 48 9.95 12.78 -6.23
C ILE A 48 9.38 13.66 -7.33
N ALA A 49 8.27 13.27 -7.95
CA ALA A 49 7.63 14.06 -8.99
C ALA A 49 7.18 15.45 -8.48
N GLU A 50 6.61 15.52 -7.28
CA GLU A 50 6.25 16.79 -6.63
C GLU A 50 7.47 17.68 -6.36
N MET A 51 8.57 17.08 -5.87
CA MET A 51 9.82 17.82 -5.65
C MET A 51 10.35 18.38 -6.96
N VAL A 52 10.43 17.57 -8.01
CA VAL A 52 10.90 18.00 -9.33
C VAL A 52 10.01 19.13 -9.88
N TYR A 53 8.69 19.00 -9.74
CA TYR A 53 7.76 20.06 -10.14
C TYR A 53 8.07 21.37 -9.43
N TYR A 54 8.18 21.36 -8.10
CA TYR A 54 8.48 22.55 -7.31
C TYR A 54 9.81 23.19 -7.70
N VAL A 55 10.86 22.39 -7.95
CA VAL A 55 12.17 22.90 -8.38
C VAL A 55 12.08 23.62 -9.74
N VAL A 56 11.23 23.15 -10.65
CA VAL A 56 11.08 23.72 -12.00
C VAL A 56 10.17 24.93 -12.03
N THR A 57 9.05 24.91 -11.30
CA THR A 57 8.00 25.94 -11.39
C THR A 57 8.09 26.99 -10.27
N GLY A 58 8.71 26.65 -9.13
CA GLY A 58 8.66 27.44 -7.90
C GLY A 58 7.32 27.34 -7.16
N GLU A 59 6.37 26.54 -7.64
CA GLU A 59 5.03 26.38 -7.08
C GLU A 59 4.82 24.99 -6.49
N ARG A 60 4.09 24.90 -5.38
CA ARG A 60 3.72 23.62 -4.79
C ARG A 60 2.50 23.05 -5.54
N MET A 61 2.53 21.77 -5.89
CA MET A 61 1.32 21.09 -6.38
C MET A 61 0.22 21.12 -5.32
N GLU A 62 -1.03 21.23 -5.74
CA GLU A 62 -2.18 21.11 -4.84
C GLU A 62 -2.17 19.76 -4.12
N GLU A 63 -2.60 19.76 -2.86
CA GLU A 63 -2.62 18.56 -2.05
C GLU A 63 -3.61 17.55 -2.66
N ARG A 64 -3.09 16.39 -3.04
CA ARG A 64 -3.90 15.31 -3.58
C ARG A 64 -4.74 14.74 -2.43
N GLU A 65 -6.00 14.40 -2.68
CA GLU A 65 -6.79 13.60 -1.75
C GLU A 65 -6.09 12.25 -1.50
N ARG A 66 -5.33 12.16 -0.41
CA ARG A 66 -4.72 10.91 0.04
C ARG A 66 -5.86 10.07 0.62
N GLY A 67 -6.12 8.90 0.05
CA GLY A 67 -7.10 7.97 0.62
C GLY A 67 -6.69 7.58 2.04
N GLU A 68 -7.65 7.31 2.91
CA GLU A 68 -7.41 6.79 4.26
C GLU A 68 -6.51 5.55 4.16
N GLN A 69 -5.32 5.63 4.77
CA GLN A 69 -4.48 4.46 4.96
C GLN A 69 -5.19 3.59 6.02
N PRO A 70 -5.41 2.29 5.78
CA PRO A 70 -5.82 1.40 6.85
C PRO A 70 -4.74 1.48 7.93
N GLU A 71 -5.12 1.91 9.13
CA GLU A 71 -4.26 1.94 10.31
C GLU A 71 -3.58 0.55 10.45
N ASP A 72 -2.24 0.50 10.41
CA ASP A 72 -1.43 -0.70 10.67
C ASP A 72 -1.52 -1.09 12.17
N GLY A 73 -2.73 -1.32 12.69
CA GLY A 73 -3.03 -1.43 14.12
C GLY A 73 -3.81 -2.70 14.47
N ALA A 74 -3.23 -3.88 14.21
CA ALA A 74 -3.78 -5.14 14.70
C ALA A 74 -2.72 -6.23 14.91
N ALA A 75 -1.67 -5.96 15.69
CA ALA A 75 -0.77 -7.03 16.16
C ALA A 75 0.11 -6.70 17.39
N GLU A 76 -0.30 -5.78 18.28
CA GLU A 76 0.44 -5.58 19.54
C GLU A 76 -0.55 -5.39 20.71
N GLN A 77 -1.09 -6.50 21.21
CA GLN A 77 -1.62 -6.61 22.57
C GLN A 77 -1.98 -8.07 22.93
N GLU A 78 -0.99 -8.98 22.83
CA GLU A 78 -0.97 -10.19 23.65
C GLU A 78 0.49 -10.49 24.01
N GLN A 79 0.95 -9.91 25.12
CA GLN A 79 2.09 -10.37 25.92
C GLN A 79 2.16 -9.56 27.22
N GLY A 80 1.86 -10.22 28.36
CA GLY A 80 2.12 -9.72 29.71
C GLY A 80 0.90 -9.64 30.60
#